data_AF-A0A959CVB2-F1
#
_entry.id   AF-A0A959CVB2-F1
#
_cell.length_a   1.000
_cell.length_b   1.000
_cell.length_c   1.000
_cell.angle_alpha   90.00
_cell.angle_beta   90.00
_cell.angle_gamma   90.00
#
_symmetry.space_group_name_H-M   'P 1'
#
loop_
_entity.id
_entity.type
_entity.pdbx_description
1 polymer ?
#
loop_
_entity_poly.entity_id
_entity_poly.type
_entity_poly.pdbx_seq_one_letter_code
_entity_poly.pdbx_strand_id
1 'polypeptide(L)'
;MEEVATKKIELRNLELEDYLGLKEAMIKAYSGGGVTHWNKRAINKLLDIFPDGQLCVVVDGKVAACALSIIVDYSKFGDNHNYEQITGKETFSTHDPEGDVLYGIELFVHPKYRGMRLGRRLYDARKELCENLNLRSIIAGGRIPNYIDYADEITPRQYIDKVKLKEIYDPTLTFQLSNDFHVRKILKHYLPEDRESKEYATLLEWNNIYYQEEEKLINVPKDVIRVGIVQWQMRLFRNFDALVEQVEYFIDAVSDYQSDFILFPEFFEAPLMADYNHLGEARAIRELAGYTDVLREKFIQFAVSYNVNIITGSMPKVEEDGHLYNVSYLCRRDGTWEKFQKIHITPSERDAWGMVGGNKVKVFDTDCGKVGILICYDVEFPELARIYADQGMQILFVPFLTDTQNGYNRVRL
;
A
#
# COMPACT_ATOMS: atom_id res chain seq x y z
N MET A 1 52.57 34.27 -19.08
CA MET A 1 51.64 33.13 -19.18
C MET A 1 51.26 32.77 -17.75
N GLU A 2 50.07 33.18 -17.29
CA GLU A 2 49.54 32.70 -16.01
C GLU A 2 49.25 31.21 -16.14
N GLU A 3 49.82 30.41 -15.23
CA GLU A 3 49.46 29.01 -15.05
C GLU A 3 47.97 28.93 -14.72
N VAL A 4 47.18 28.38 -15.64
CA VAL A 4 45.77 28.06 -15.38
C VAL A 4 45.76 26.90 -14.39
N ALA A 5 45.62 27.21 -13.10
CA ALA A 5 45.44 26.21 -12.06
C ALA A 5 44.17 25.38 -12.37
N THR A 6 44.36 24.12 -12.79
CA THR A 6 43.29 23.20 -13.12
C THR A 6 42.52 22.85 -11.84
N LYS A 7 41.28 23.36 -11.70
CA LYS A 7 40.41 23.03 -10.56
C LYS A 7 40.09 21.53 -10.56
N LYS A 8 40.25 20.87 -9.40
CA LYS A 8 39.88 19.46 -9.26
C LYS A 8 38.37 19.38 -8.98
N ILE A 9 37.63 18.74 -9.88
CA ILE A 9 36.18 18.53 -9.76
C ILE A 9 35.93 17.03 -9.56
N GLU A 10 35.19 16.69 -8.52
CA GLU A 10 34.87 15.31 -8.16
C GLU A 10 33.36 15.17 -7.96
N LEU A 11 32.76 14.17 -8.61
CA LEU A 11 31.38 13.74 -8.41
C LEU A 11 31.45 12.47 -7.56
N ARG A 12 30.79 12.47 -6.40
CA ARG A 12 30.72 11.32 -5.51
C ARG A 12 29.47 11.37 -4.64
N ASN A 13 29.24 10.34 -3.86
CA ASN A 13 28.23 10.35 -2.82
C ASN A 13 28.60 11.35 -1.71
N LEU A 14 27.57 11.92 -1.11
CA LEU A 14 27.67 12.83 0.02
C LEU A 14 28.08 12.04 1.27
N GLU A 15 28.98 12.61 2.07
CA GLU A 15 29.37 12.03 3.36
C GLU A 15 28.94 12.96 4.50
N LEU A 16 28.79 12.43 5.72
CA LEU A 16 28.36 13.25 6.86
C LEU A 16 29.36 14.38 7.19
N GLU A 17 30.64 14.15 6.91
CA GLU A 17 31.73 15.11 7.09
C GLU A 17 31.57 16.35 6.19
N ASP A 18 30.89 16.20 5.06
CA ASP A 18 30.60 17.28 4.12
C ASP A 18 29.53 18.27 4.62
N TYR A 19 28.79 17.94 5.70
CA TYR A 19 27.59 18.67 6.11
C TYR A 19 27.82 20.18 6.30
N LEU A 20 28.97 20.59 6.85
CA LEU A 20 29.27 22.01 7.03
C LEU A 20 29.40 22.75 5.69
N GLY A 21 30.09 22.13 4.72
CA GLY A 21 30.23 22.67 3.37
C GLY A 21 28.91 22.65 2.60
N LEU A 22 28.13 21.57 2.75
CA LEU A 22 26.78 21.45 2.20
C LEU A 22 25.88 22.59 2.71
N LYS A 23 25.84 22.81 4.02
CA LYS A 23 25.05 23.86 4.65
C LYS A 23 25.44 25.25 4.14
N GLU A 24 26.73 25.56 4.07
CA GLU A 24 27.21 26.83 3.52
C GLU A 24 26.74 27.01 2.07
N ALA A 25 26.93 25.99 1.24
CA ALA A 25 26.56 26.02 -0.17
C ALA A 25 25.06 26.19 -0.40
N MET A 26 24.23 25.54 0.41
CA MET A 26 22.77 25.63 0.36
C MET A 26 22.27 27.02 0.76
N ILE A 27 22.77 27.56 1.87
CA ILE A 27 22.44 28.93 2.32
C ILE A 27 22.79 29.95 1.22
N LYS A 28 23.94 29.77 0.57
CA LYS A 28 24.37 30.64 -0.54
C LYS A 28 23.52 30.47 -1.80
N ALA A 29 23.09 29.25 -2.12
CA ALA A 29 22.24 28.99 -3.27
C ALA A 29 20.86 29.65 -3.17
N TYR A 30 20.32 29.75 -1.94
CA TYR A 30 19.00 30.30 -1.64
C TYR A 30 19.02 31.67 -0.96
N SER A 31 20.14 32.39 -0.99
CA SER A 31 20.27 33.75 -0.42
C SER A 31 19.34 34.75 -1.12
N GLY A 32 18.07 34.81 -0.74
CA GLY A 32 17.04 35.66 -1.35
C GLY A 32 15.61 35.14 -1.19
N GLY A 33 15.41 33.83 -0.99
CA GLY A 33 14.11 33.21 -0.72
C GLY A 33 14.08 32.64 0.69
N GLY A 34 12.93 32.66 1.37
CA GLY A 34 12.76 32.20 2.76
C GLY A 34 12.97 30.70 3.01
N VAL A 35 13.69 30.00 2.12
CA VAL A 35 13.93 28.56 2.18
C VAL A 35 15.02 28.27 3.20
N THR A 36 14.67 27.44 4.18
CA THR A 36 15.58 26.95 5.23
C THR A 36 16.56 25.92 4.67
N HIS A 37 17.70 25.76 5.33
CA HIS A 37 18.66 24.73 4.98
C HIS A 37 18.27 23.41 5.65
N TRP A 38 18.57 22.29 5.00
CA TRP A 38 18.44 20.98 5.61
C TRP A 38 19.29 20.86 6.88
N ASN A 39 18.65 20.43 7.97
CA ASN A 39 19.34 20.21 9.23
C ASN A 39 20.19 18.92 9.19
N LYS A 40 21.19 18.82 10.08
CA LYS A 40 22.13 17.68 10.12
C LYS A 40 21.43 16.34 10.31
N ARG A 41 20.33 16.32 11.08
CA ARG A 41 19.57 15.10 11.37
C ARG A 41 18.87 14.57 10.12
N ALA A 42 18.28 15.45 9.30
CA ALA A 42 17.65 15.09 8.04
C ALA A 42 18.68 14.54 7.05
N ILE A 43 19.83 15.20 6.91
CA ILE A 43 20.93 14.71 6.06
C ILE A 43 21.45 13.35 6.54
N ASN A 44 21.67 13.18 7.85
CA ASN A 44 22.08 11.88 8.39
C ASN A 44 21.06 10.80 8.07
N LYS A 45 19.76 11.09 8.21
CA LYS A 45 18.70 10.14 7.91
C LYS A 45 18.72 9.70 6.44
N LEU A 46 18.92 10.63 5.50
CA LEU A 46 19.05 10.31 4.07
C LEU A 46 20.28 9.43 3.79
N LEU A 47 21.41 9.74 4.42
CA LEU A 47 22.63 8.92 4.31
C LEU A 47 22.44 7.52 4.89
N ASP A 48 21.65 7.39 5.96
CA ASP A 48 21.37 6.09 6.59
C ASP A 48 20.43 5.22 5.74
N ILE A 49 19.41 5.82 5.12
CA ILE A 49 18.37 5.04 4.40
C ILE A 49 18.70 4.81 2.93
N PHE A 50 19.37 5.75 2.27
CA PHE A 50 19.66 5.67 0.85
C PHE A 50 20.94 6.44 0.48
N PRO A 51 22.12 5.94 0.90
CA PRO A 51 23.40 6.62 0.67
C PRO A 51 23.71 6.84 -0.82
N ASP A 52 23.35 5.87 -1.68
CA ASP A 52 23.59 5.94 -3.12
C ASP A 52 22.83 7.09 -3.80
N GLY A 53 21.66 7.46 -3.25
CA GLY A 53 20.83 8.57 -3.74
C GLY A 53 21.30 9.96 -3.36
N GLN A 54 22.31 10.08 -2.49
CA GLN A 54 22.80 11.38 -2.01
C GLN A 54 24.08 11.74 -2.74
N LEU A 55 23.97 12.59 -3.74
CA LEU A 55 25.07 12.93 -4.64
C LEU A 55 25.59 14.35 -4.37
N CYS A 56 26.90 14.54 -4.48
CA CYS A 56 27.52 15.87 -4.39
C CYS A 56 28.62 16.05 -5.43
N VAL A 57 28.89 17.32 -5.75
CA VAL A 57 30.07 17.71 -6.51
C VAL A 57 30.98 18.53 -5.61
N VAL A 58 32.22 18.10 -5.50
CA VAL A 58 33.28 18.76 -4.73
C VAL A 58 34.24 19.47 -5.70
N VAL A 59 34.53 20.74 -5.43
CA VAL A 59 35.51 21.54 -6.17
C VAL A 59 36.59 21.99 -5.20
N ASP A 60 37.83 21.57 -5.44
CA ASP A 60 39.00 21.87 -4.60
C ASP A 60 38.75 21.59 -3.10
N GLY A 61 38.13 20.43 -2.81
CA GLY A 61 37.81 19.96 -1.45
C GLY A 61 36.58 20.61 -0.81
N LYS A 62 35.80 21.43 -1.53
CA LYS A 62 34.57 22.04 -1.01
C LYS A 62 33.34 21.60 -1.78
N VAL A 63 32.26 21.28 -1.07
CA VAL A 63 30.95 20.98 -1.69
C VAL A 63 30.47 22.20 -2.49
N ALA A 64 30.30 22.01 -3.79
CA ALA A 64 29.90 23.03 -4.75
C ALA A 64 28.46 22.84 -5.25
N ALA A 65 27.97 21.60 -5.26
CA ALA A 65 26.60 21.27 -5.65
C ALA A 65 26.15 19.98 -4.94
N CYS A 66 24.84 19.80 -4.78
CA CYS A 66 24.27 18.59 -4.19
C CYS A 66 22.92 18.26 -4.82
N ALA A 67 22.62 16.97 -4.86
CA ALA A 67 21.38 16.37 -5.32
C ALA A 67 20.95 15.31 -4.30
N LEU A 68 19.77 15.49 -3.69
CA LEU A 68 19.20 14.55 -2.71
C LEU A 68 18.04 13.78 -3.35
N SER A 69 17.90 12.50 -3.02
CA SER A 69 16.86 11.64 -3.60
C SER A 69 16.41 10.54 -2.65
N ILE A 70 15.21 10.00 -2.87
CA ILE A 70 14.69 8.78 -2.24
C ILE A 70 14.00 7.92 -3.30
N ILE A 71 13.93 6.61 -3.08
CA ILE A 71 13.07 5.72 -3.88
C ILE A 71 11.69 5.70 -3.24
N VAL A 72 10.62 5.77 -4.03
CA VAL A 72 9.23 5.70 -3.57
C VAL A 72 8.43 4.73 -4.44
N ASP A 73 7.50 4.00 -3.83
CA ASP A 73 6.39 3.35 -4.53
C ASP A 73 5.40 4.43 -4.95
N TYR A 74 5.49 4.84 -6.21
CA TYR A 74 4.81 6.04 -6.69
C TYR A 74 3.29 5.84 -6.77
N SER A 75 2.82 4.60 -6.85
CA SER A 75 1.39 4.28 -6.87
C SER A 75 0.65 4.75 -5.61
N LYS A 76 1.33 4.76 -4.47
CA LYS A 76 0.81 5.26 -3.17
C LYS A 76 0.59 6.78 -3.13
N PHE A 77 1.25 7.54 -4.02
CA PHE A 77 1.23 9.02 -4.01
C PHE A 77 0.52 9.59 -5.24
N GLY A 78 0.80 9.05 -6.42
CA GLY A 78 0.31 9.52 -7.71
C GLY A 78 0.62 11.00 -7.99
N ASP A 79 -0.05 11.56 -8.98
CA ASP A 79 0.27 12.91 -9.49
C ASP A 79 -0.45 14.05 -8.74
N ASN A 80 -0.85 13.84 -7.48
CA ASN A 80 -1.54 14.86 -6.67
C ASN A 80 -0.88 15.11 -5.30
N HIS A 81 0.25 14.48 -5.04
CA HIS A 81 0.97 14.66 -3.79
C HIS A 81 1.52 16.10 -3.66
N ASN A 82 1.64 16.56 -2.42
CA ASN A 82 2.46 17.73 -2.08
C ASN A 82 3.84 17.31 -1.55
N TYR A 83 4.71 18.28 -1.33
CA TYR A 83 6.09 18.04 -0.90
C TYR A 83 6.18 17.34 0.45
N GLU A 84 5.36 17.74 1.43
CA GLU A 84 5.34 17.10 2.75
C GLU A 84 4.87 15.64 2.68
N GLN A 85 3.85 15.34 1.86
CA GLN A 85 3.32 14.00 1.72
C GLN A 85 4.37 13.03 1.19
N ILE A 86 5.06 13.41 0.11
CA ILE A 86 6.02 12.50 -0.54
C ILE A 86 7.37 12.43 0.17
N THR A 87 7.73 13.42 0.98
CA THR A 87 8.94 13.36 1.84
C THR A 87 8.65 12.82 3.25
N GLY A 88 7.40 12.49 3.56
CA GLY A 88 7.00 12.07 4.91
C GLY A 88 7.24 13.15 5.96
N LYS A 89 6.92 14.42 5.65
CA LYS A 89 7.20 15.60 6.50
C LYS A 89 8.68 15.68 6.89
N GLU A 90 9.56 15.55 5.90
CA GLU A 90 11.03 15.58 6.07
C GLU A 90 11.60 14.45 6.94
N THR A 91 10.79 13.46 7.33
CA THR A 91 11.29 12.25 8.02
C THR A 91 11.82 11.20 7.05
N PHE A 92 11.46 11.34 5.76
CA PHE A 92 11.76 10.41 4.67
C PHE A 92 11.24 8.99 4.92
N SER A 93 10.17 8.86 5.70
CA SER A 93 9.50 7.59 6.00
C SER A 93 8.80 6.96 4.78
N THR A 94 8.67 7.73 3.70
CA THR A 94 8.13 7.32 2.41
C THR A 94 9.15 6.60 1.54
N HIS A 95 10.44 6.59 1.95
CA HIS A 95 11.45 5.85 1.24
C HIS A 95 11.14 4.35 1.27
N ASP A 96 11.07 3.75 0.09
CA ASP A 96 10.82 2.34 -0.12
C ASP A 96 11.90 1.80 -1.08
N PRO A 97 12.87 0.99 -0.61
CA PRO A 97 13.89 0.38 -1.47
C PRO A 97 13.31 -0.47 -2.61
N GLU A 98 12.08 -0.97 -2.44
CA GLU A 98 11.34 -1.77 -3.42
C GLU A 98 10.40 -0.92 -4.30
N GLY A 99 10.46 0.41 -4.17
CA GLY A 99 9.68 1.34 -4.97
C GLY A 99 10.12 1.41 -6.43
N ASP A 100 9.34 2.09 -7.26
CA ASP A 100 9.51 2.10 -8.71
C ASP A 100 10.01 3.45 -9.25
N VAL A 101 10.07 4.50 -8.43
CA VAL A 101 10.45 5.86 -8.86
C VAL A 101 11.56 6.44 -7.99
N LEU A 102 12.57 7.02 -8.63
CA LEU A 102 13.57 7.85 -7.97
C LEU A 102 13.02 9.28 -7.80
N TYR A 103 12.65 9.66 -6.59
CA TYR A 103 12.14 10.99 -6.30
C TYR A 103 13.27 11.97 -6.00
N GLY A 104 13.37 13.05 -6.79
CA GLY A 104 14.31 14.14 -6.57
C GLY A 104 13.80 15.10 -5.50
N ILE A 105 14.44 15.08 -4.33
CA ILE A 105 14.10 15.95 -3.18
C ILE A 105 14.65 17.35 -3.40
N GLU A 106 15.92 17.45 -3.78
CA GLU A 106 16.66 18.71 -3.83
C GLU A 106 17.72 18.67 -4.94
N LEU A 107 17.99 19.84 -5.52
CA LEU A 107 19.16 20.06 -6.36
C LEU A 107 19.56 21.53 -6.33
N PHE A 108 20.78 21.81 -5.86
CA PHE A 108 21.31 23.17 -5.86
C PHE A 108 22.77 23.21 -6.29
N VAL A 109 23.17 24.38 -6.80
CA VAL A 109 24.56 24.72 -7.14
C VAL A 109 24.93 26.02 -6.46
N HIS A 110 25.99 26.00 -5.67
CA HIS A 110 26.51 27.20 -5.02
C HIS A 110 26.85 28.28 -6.07
N PRO A 111 26.42 29.55 -5.89
CA PRO A 111 26.51 30.61 -6.91
C PRO A 111 27.91 30.79 -7.53
N LYS A 112 28.96 30.77 -6.71
CA LYS A 112 30.38 30.83 -7.14
C LYS A 112 30.79 29.79 -8.20
N TYR A 113 30.13 28.64 -8.25
CA TYR A 113 30.46 27.55 -9.17
C TYR A 113 29.44 27.37 -10.31
N ARG A 114 28.50 28.31 -10.45
CA ARG A 114 27.60 28.35 -11.62
C ARG A 114 28.40 28.59 -12.90
N GLY A 115 27.87 28.11 -14.03
CA GLY A 115 28.58 28.13 -15.32
C GLY A 115 29.56 26.97 -15.53
N MET A 116 29.89 26.19 -14.49
CA MET A 116 30.75 24.99 -14.60
C MET A 116 29.99 23.70 -14.97
N ARG A 117 28.70 23.81 -15.32
CA ARG A 117 27.79 22.69 -15.65
C ARG A 117 27.66 21.62 -14.55
N LEU A 118 27.86 21.98 -13.28
CA LEU A 118 27.80 21.03 -12.17
C LEU A 118 26.40 20.42 -11.97
N GLY A 119 25.34 21.20 -12.16
CA GLY A 119 23.97 20.68 -12.06
C GLY A 119 23.69 19.61 -13.13
N ARG A 120 24.22 19.76 -14.34
CA ARG A 120 24.06 18.76 -15.41
C ARG A 120 24.75 17.45 -15.03
N ARG A 121 25.97 17.53 -14.45
CA ARG A 121 26.68 16.35 -13.93
C ARG A 121 25.86 15.60 -12.87
N LEU A 122 25.17 16.32 -11.98
CA LEU A 122 24.30 15.72 -10.97
C LEU A 122 23.05 15.06 -11.59
N TYR A 123 22.44 15.70 -12.60
CA TYR A 123 21.32 15.09 -13.32
C TYR A 123 21.73 13.83 -14.08
N ASP A 124 22.86 13.87 -14.79
CA ASP A 124 23.39 12.72 -15.53
C ASP A 124 23.69 11.56 -14.54
N ALA A 125 24.32 11.85 -13.39
CA ALA A 125 24.57 10.86 -12.34
C ALA A 125 23.28 10.29 -11.73
N ARG A 126 22.25 11.12 -11.55
CA ARG A 126 20.94 10.68 -11.03
C ARG A 126 20.21 9.79 -12.05
N LYS A 127 20.34 10.08 -13.35
CA LYS A 127 19.83 9.22 -14.43
C LYS A 127 20.54 7.86 -14.43
N GLU A 128 21.86 7.86 -14.35
CA GLU A 128 22.66 6.64 -14.26
C GLU A 128 22.27 5.81 -13.02
N LEU A 129 22.05 6.45 -11.87
CA LEU A 129 21.55 5.77 -10.68
C LEU A 129 20.15 5.16 -10.89
N CYS A 130 19.24 5.92 -11.50
CA CYS A 130 17.89 5.45 -11.83
C CYS A 130 17.91 4.23 -12.76
N GLU A 131 18.79 4.26 -13.78
CA GLU A 131 19.01 3.15 -14.71
C GLU A 131 19.60 1.92 -14.00
N ASN A 132 20.65 2.11 -13.21
CA ASN A 132 21.34 1.03 -12.48
C ASN A 132 20.45 0.32 -11.45
N LEU A 133 19.51 1.07 -10.85
CA LEU A 133 18.52 0.52 -9.91
C LEU A 133 17.27 -0.03 -10.62
N ASN A 134 17.24 -0.05 -11.95
CA ASN A 134 16.09 -0.47 -12.75
C ASN A 134 14.77 0.21 -12.31
N LEU A 135 14.82 1.51 -12.02
CA LEU A 135 13.65 2.29 -11.63
C LEU A 135 12.94 2.82 -12.88
N ARG A 136 11.61 2.94 -12.84
CA ARG A 136 10.76 3.33 -13.98
C ARG A 136 11.04 4.76 -14.46
N SER A 137 11.27 5.68 -13.52
CA SER A 137 11.45 7.10 -13.84
C SER A 137 12.11 7.88 -12.70
N ILE A 138 12.55 9.10 -13.02
CA ILE A 138 12.85 10.13 -12.02
C ILE A 138 11.70 11.12 -11.99
N ILE A 139 11.15 11.39 -10.80
CA ILE A 139 10.11 12.40 -10.60
C ILE A 139 10.59 13.48 -9.62
N ALA A 140 10.25 14.74 -9.88
CA ALA A 140 10.55 15.85 -8.97
C ALA A 140 9.52 16.99 -9.12
N GLY A 141 9.31 17.76 -8.05
CA GLY A 141 8.60 19.04 -8.12
C GLY A 141 9.56 20.18 -8.45
N GLY A 142 9.37 20.82 -9.60
CA GLY A 142 10.11 22.00 -10.04
C GLY A 142 9.36 23.30 -9.75
N ARG A 143 10.01 24.19 -8.98
CA ARG A 143 9.55 25.59 -8.80
C ARG A 143 9.63 26.36 -10.13
N ILE A 144 8.79 27.38 -10.29
CA ILE A 144 8.79 28.31 -11.44
C ILE A 144 8.92 29.75 -10.90
N PRO A 145 10.08 30.11 -10.32
CA PRO A 145 10.21 31.30 -9.48
C PRO A 145 9.93 32.61 -10.21
N ASN A 146 10.11 32.67 -11.53
CA ASN A 146 9.82 33.87 -12.30
C ASN A 146 8.33 34.03 -12.64
N TYR A 147 7.47 33.07 -12.29
CA TYR A 147 6.04 33.12 -12.60
C TYR A 147 5.32 34.30 -11.93
N ILE A 148 5.79 34.77 -10.76
CA ILE A 148 5.25 35.95 -10.09
C ILE A 148 5.13 37.17 -11.01
N ASP A 149 6.09 37.37 -11.92
CA ASP A 149 6.14 38.52 -12.82
C ASP A 149 5.10 38.44 -13.96
N TYR A 150 4.48 37.27 -14.15
CA TYR A 150 3.55 36.98 -15.24
C TYR A 150 2.15 36.55 -14.76
N ALA A 151 1.99 36.32 -13.46
CA ALA A 151 0.81 35.68 -12.88
C ALA A 151 -0.50 36.46 -13.07
N ASP A 152 -0.41 37.78 -13.30
CA ASP A 152 -1.57 38.65 -13.55
C ASP A 152 -1.99 38.65 -15.04
N GLU A 153 -1.12 38.19 -15.95
CA GLU A 153 -1.33 38.27 -17.40
C GLU A 153 -1.62 36.90 -18.04
N ILE A 154 -0.95 35.84 -17.57
CA ILE A 154 -1.03 34.50 -18.17
C ILE A 154 -1.17 33.42 -17.11
N THR A 155 -1.84 32.34 -17.48
CA THR A 155 -2.01 31.16 -16.62
C THR A 155 -0.70 30.37 -16.46
N PRO A 156 -0.54 29.52 -15.43
CA PRO A 156 0.68 28.71 -15.26
C PRO A 156 0.96 27.80 -16.47
N ARG A 157 -0.11 27.31 -17.11
CA ARG A 157 0.00 26.50 -18.34
C ARG A 157 0.60 27.31 -19.49
N GLN A 158 0.08 28.51 -19.74
CA GLN A 158 0.61 29.39 -20.79
C GLN A 158 2.05 29.81 -20.49
N TYR A 159 2.39 30.07 -19.22
CA TYR A 159 3.76 30.34 -18.81
C TYR A 159 4.71 29.18 -19.14
N ILE A 160 4.34 27.95 -18.76
CA ILE A 160 5.13 26.75 -19.05
C ILE A 160 5.31 26.55 -20.56
N ASP A 161 4.25 26.76 -21.35
CA ASP A 161 4.32 26.63 -22.81
C ASP A 161 5.26 27.69 -23.42
N LYS A 162 5.21 28.93 -22.93
CA LYS A 162 6.15 30.00 -23.33
C LYS A 162 7.60 29.70 -22.93
N VAL A 163 7.84 29.09 -21.77
CA VAL A 163 9.18 28.64 -21.37
C VAL A 163 9.68 27.52 -22.28
N LYS A 164 8.83 26.53 -22.61
CA LYS A 164 9.15 25.45 -23.56
C LYS A 164 9.50 26.00 -24.94
N LEU A 165 8.78 27.02 -25.41
CA LEU A 165 9.03 27.71 -26.68
C LEU A 165 10.18 28.71 -26.63
N LYS A 166 10.84 28.88 -25.47
CA LYS A 166 11.94 29.83 -25.23
C LYS A 166 11.54 31.30 -25.41
N GLU A 167 10.26 31.63 -25.28
CA GLU A 167 9.75 33.01 -25.24
C GLU A 167 9.98 33.65 -23.86
N ILE A 168 9.93 32.84 -22.80
CA ILE A 168 10.20 33.24 -21.42
C ILE A 168 11.38 32.42 -20.89
N TYR A 169 12.26 33.07 -20.14
CA TYR A 169 13.32 32.38 -19.40
C TYR A 169 12.92 32.21 -17.93
N ASP A 170 12.73 30.96 -17.53
CA ASP A 170 12.62 30.55 -16.12
C ASP A 170 13.89 29.77 -15.72
N PRO A 171 14.64 30.19 -14.69
CA PRO A 171 15.94 29.59 -14.38
C PRO A 171 15.85 28.11 -13.95
N THR A 172 14.73 27.71 -13.35
CA THR A 172 14.53 26.35 -12.84
C THR A 172 13.96 25.46 -13.93
N LEU A 173 12.83 25.85 -14.53
CA LEU A 173 12.14 25.04 -15.53
C LEU A 173 12.96 24.93 -16.82
N THR A 174 13.60 26.00 -17.29
CA THR A 174 14.47 25.94 -18.48
C THR A 174 15.61 24.95 -18.27
N PHE A 175 16.19 24.93 -17.07
CA PHE A 175 17.27 24.00 -16.74
C PHE A 175 16.77 22.55 -16.72
N GLN A 176 15.63 22.27 -16.10
CA GLN A 176 15.05 20.93 -16.03
C GLN A 176 14.70 20.40 -17.42
N LEU A 177 14.05 21.20 -18.26
CA LEU A 177 13.74 20.85 -19.65
C LEU A 177 15.02 20.58 -20.47
N SER A 178 16.09 21.33 -20.24
CA SER A 178 17.38 21.12 -20.92
C SER A 178 18.10 19.83 -20.51
N ASN A 179 17.65 19.17 -19.44
CA ASN A 179 18.14 17.86 -18.98
C ASN A 179 17.12 16.75 -19.30
N ASP A 180 16.30 16.92 -20.34
CA ASP A 180 15.36 15.92 -20.88
C ASP A 180 14.18 15.58 -19.96
N PHE A 181 13.93 16.38 -18.92
CA PHE A 181 12.68 16.25 -18.15
C PHE A 181 11.54 16.87 -18.94
N HIS A 182 10.34 16.31 -18.78
CA HIS A 182 9.12 16.87 -19.31
C HIS A 182 8.15 17.18 -18.18
N VAL A 183 7.32 18.21 -18.39
CA VAL A 183 6.26 18.55 -17.43
C VAL A 183 5.12 17.54 -17.60
N ARG A 184 4.95 16.67 -16.61
CA ARG A 184 3.86 15.71 -16.51
C ARG A 184 2.56 16.38 -16.06
N LYS A 185 2.65 17.30 -15.08
CA LYS A 185 1.48 17.98 -14.52
C LYS A 185 1.83 19.32 -13.87
N ILE A 186 0.82 20.16 -13.66
CA ILE A 186 0.90 21.35 -12.80
C ILE A 186 0.29 20.99 -11.44
N LEU A 187 1.07 21.14 -10.38
CA LEU A 187 0.61 20.99 -9.01
C LEU A 187 0.33 22.35 -8.41
N LYS A 188 -0.71 22.43 -7.59
CA LYS A 188 -1.03 23.60 -6.77
C LYS A 188 -0.90 23.20 -5.31
N HIS A 189 -0.36 24.09 -4.48
CA HIS A 189 -0.07 23.83 -3.07
C HIS A 189 0.97 22.71 -2.86
N TYR A 190 1.86 22.49 -3.85
CA TYR A 190 2.93 21.50 -3.73
C TYR A 190 3.94 21.92 -2.66
N LEU A 191 4.36 23.19 -2.68
CA LEU A 191 5.20 23.82 -1.67
C LEU A 191 4.53 25.14 -1.25
N PRO A 192 3.68 25.15 -0.21
CA PRO A 192 2.87 26.32 0.16
C PRO A 192 3.67 27.58 0.52
N GLU A 193 4.92 27.43 0.92
CA GLU A 193 5.82 28.55 1.24
C GLU A 193 6.36 29.26 -0.02
N ASP A 194 6.18 28.67 -1.21
CA ASP A 194 6.70 29.20 -2.47
C ASP A 194 5.85 30.34 -3.02
N ARG A 195 6.12 31.55 -2.52
CA ARG A 195 5.46 32.79 -2.96
C ARG A 195 5.85 33.21 -4.38
N GLU A 196 7.07 32.92 -4.81
CA GLU A 196 7.60 33.28 -6.13
C GLU A 196 6.88 32.50 -7.23
N SER A 197 6.56 31.23 -6.99
CA SER A 197 5.78 30.42 -7.94
C SER A 197 4.26 30.52 -7.74
N LYS A 198 3.76 31.39 -6.85
CA LYS A 198 2.33 31.47 -6.46
C LYS A 198 1.76 30.11 -6.03
N GLU A 199 2.56 29.31 -5.31
CA GLU A 199 2.24 27.95 -4.86
C GLU A 199 2.04 26.91 -5.99
N TYR A 200 2.33 27.28 -7.23
CA TYR A 200 2.35 26.34 -8.36
C TYR A 200 3.73 25.66 -8.46
N ALA A 201 3.72 24.39 -8.83
CA ALA A 201 4.92 23.65 -9.18
C ALA A 201 4.69 22.83 -10.45
N THR A 202 5.76 22.57 -11.18
CA THR A 202 5.76 21.60 -12.27
C THR A 202 6.12 20.24 -11.72
N LEU A 203 5.25 19.25 -11.90
CA LEU A 203 5.62 17.86 -11.70
C LEU A 203 6.38 17.41 -12.93
N LEU A 204 7.65 17.10 -12.73
CA LEU A 204 8.59 16.77 -13.80
C LEU A 204 8.90 15.29 -13.77
N GLU A 205 9.07 14.73 -14.97
CA GLU A 205 9.40 13.34 -15.14
C GLU A 205 10.53 13.19 -16.18
N TRP A 206 11.46 12.30 -15.87
CA TRP A 206 12.39 11.73 -16.83
C TRP A 206 12.14 10.23 -16.90
N ASN A 207 11.81 9.73 -18.09
CA ASN A 207 11.50 8.32 -18.31
C ASN A 207 12.79 7.52 -18.46
N ASN A 208 12.93 6.46 -17.67
CA ASN A 208 13.99 5.49 -17.89
C ASN A 208 13.58 4.56 -19.04
N ILE A 209 14.13 4.78 -20.22
CA ILE A 209 13.83 3.97 -21.42
C ILE A 209 14.41 2.55 -21.36
N TYR A 210 15.32 2.29 -20.42
CA TYR A 210 15.92 0.98 -20.18
C TYR A 210 15.18 0.18 -19.10
N TYR A 211 14.17 0.77 -18.45
CA TYR A 211 13.38 0.08 -17.44
C TYR A 211 12.77 -1.21 -18.00
N GLN A 212 13.01 -2.31 -17.29
CA GLN A 212 12.37 -3.59 -17.54
C GLN A 212 11.59 -3.98 -16.30
N GLU A 213 10.30 -4.25 -16.47
CA GLU A 213 9.47 -4.73 -15.38
C GLU A 213 9.97 -6.09 -14.92
N GLU A 214 10.53 -6.15 -13.70
CA GLU A 214 10.91 -7.41 -13.09
C GLU A 214 9.62 -8.15 -12.70
N GLU A 215 9.28 -9.18 -13.47
CA GLU A 215 8.25 -10.12 -13.06
C GLU A 215 8.67 -10.72 -11.72
N LYS A 216 8.01 -10.33 -10.63
CA LYS A 216 8.11 -11.08 -9.37
C LYS A 216 7.50 -12.45 -9.68
N LEU A 217 8.30 -13.48 -9.91
CA LEU A 217 7.78 -14.78 -10.38
C LEU A 217 7.15 -15.62 -9.26
N ILE A 218 7.32 -15.22 -7.99
CA ILE A 218 6.91 -15.98 -6.80
C ILE A 218 6.24 -15.02 -5.80
N ASN A 219 5.10 -15.43 -5.24
CA ASN A 219 4.33 -14.69 -4.22
C ASN A 219 3.77 -13.31 -4.67
N VAL A 220 3.49 -13.12 -5.96
CA VAL A 220 2.72 -11.93 -6.40
C VAL A 220 1.28 -12.07 -5.91
N PRO A 221 0.69 -11.00 -5.34
CA PRO A 221 -0.75 -10.94 -5.13
C PRO A 221 -1.45 -11.21 -6.47
N LYS A 222 -2.32 -12.22 -6.51
CA LYS A 222 -3.06 -12.53 -7.73
C LYS A 222 -4.00 -11.37 -8.08
N ASP A 223 -3.92 -10.86 -9.31
CA ASP A 223 -4.86 -9.85 -9.83
C ASP A 223 -6.27 -10.41 -10.06
N VAL A 224 -6.36 -11.71 -10.31
CA VAL A 224 -7.62 -12.44 -10.54
C VAL A 224 -7.72 -13.56 -9.51
N ILE A 225 -8.77 -13.50 -8.70
CA ILE A 225 -9.04 -14.45 -7.63
C ILE A 225 -10.28 -15.25 -7.97
N ARG A 226 -10.19 -16.57 -7.87
CA ARG A 226 -11.32 -17.47 -8.11
C ARG A 226 -11.92 -17.94 -6.78
N VAL A 227 -13.22 -17.74 -6.61
CA VAL A 227 -13.94 -18.09 -5.38
C VAL A 227 -15.01 -19.14 -5.68
N GLY A 228 -14.93 -20.29 -5.01
CA GLY A 228 -16.00 -21.28 -4.95
C GLY A 228 -16.97 -20.94 -3.82
N ILE A 229 -18.27 -20.86 -4.13
CA ILE A 229 -19.31 -20.60 -3.12
C ILE A 229 -20.20 -21.83 -3.01
N VAL A 230 -20.26 -22.41 -1.81
CA VAL A 230 -21.00 -23.65 -1.58
C VAL A 230 -22.46 -23.34 -1.26
N GLN A 231 -23.36 -23.79 -2.14
CA GLN A 231 -24.78 -23.82 -1.85
C GLN A 231 -25.11 -25.15 -1.13
N TRP A 232 -25.22 -25.09 0.18
CA TRP A 232 -25.43 -26.26 1.02
C TRP A 232 -26.91 -26.65 1.11
N GLN A 233 -27.22 -27.89 0.75
CA GLN A 233 -28.55 -28.44 0.95
C GLN A 233 -28.68 -28.95 2.40
N MET A 234 -29.49 -28.26 3.21
CA MET A 234 -29.83 -28.72 4.56
C MET A 234 -30.62 -30.03 4.51
N ARG A 235 -29.98 -31.13 4.89
CA ARG A 235 -30.55 -32.49 4.94
C ARG A 235 -29.87 -33.32 6.02
N LEU A 236 -30.53 -34.38 6.48
CA LEU A 236 -29.95 -35.29 7.46
C LEU A 236 -28.74 -36.04 6.89
N PHE A 237 -27.70 -36.18 7.72
CA PHE A 237 -26.57 -37.07 7.48
C PHE A 237 -26.66 -38.27 8.41
N ARG A 238 -26.08 -39.40 7.99
CA ARG A 238 -26.11 -40.63 8.78
C ARG A 238 -25.24 -40.54 10.03
N ASN A 239 -24.14 -39.81 9.93
CA ASN A 239 -23.14 -39.61 10.98
C ASN A 239 -22.22 -38.43 10.59
N PHE A 240 -21.28 -38.14 11.48
CA PHE A 240 -20.24 -37.14 11.28
C PHE A 240 -19.41 -37.36 10.01
N ASP A 241 -18.96 -38.60 9.76
CA ASP A 241 -18.11 -38.90 8.61
C ASP A 241 -18.81 -38.61 7.28
N ALA A 242 -20.10 -38.93 7.16
CA ALA A 242 -20.89 -38.61 5.97
C ALA A 242 -21.02 -37.10 5.71
N LEU A 243 -21.01 -36.27 6.77
CA LEU A 243 -20.96 -34.82 6.62
C LEU A 243 -19.58 -34.37 6.15
N VAL A 244 -18.51 -34.92 6.70
CA VAL A 244 -17.12 -34.63 6.28
C VAL A 244 -16.89 -35.03 4.83
N GLU A 245 -17.37 -36.20 4.39
CA GLU A 245 -17.33 -36.64 2.99
C GLU A 245 -18.04 -35.64 2.06
N GLN A 246 -19.18 -35.10 2.48
CA GLN A 246 -19.90 -34.09 1.71
C GLN A 246 -19.16 -32.75 1.65
N VAL A 247 -18.50 -32.35 2.74
CA VAL A 247 -17.62 -31.17 2.79
C VAL A 247 -16.45 -31.35 1.83
N GLU A 248 -15.77 -32.49 1.89
CA GLU A 248 -14.64 -32.83 1.03
C GLU A 248 -15.03 -32.83 -0.44
N TYR A 249 -16.19 -33.41 -0.79
CA TYR A 249 -16.71 -33.39 -2.16
C TYR A 249 -16.78 -31.97 -2.76
N PHE A 250 -17.24 -30.97 -1.99
CA PHE A 250 -17.27 -29.60 -2.49
C PHE A 250 -15.87 -28.99 -2.60
N ILE A 251 -14.98 -29.30 -1.66
CA ILE A 251 -13.59 -28.80 -1.68
C ILE A 251 -12.84 -29.36 -2.88
N ASP A 252 -12.92 -30.67 -3.10
CA ASP A 252 -12.35 -31.37 -4.24
C ASP A 252 -12.86 -30.75 -5.55
N ALA A 253 -14.19 -30.66 -5.71
CA ALA A 253 -14.80 -30.11 -6.90
C ALA A 253 -14.38 -28.66 -7.22
N VAL A 254 -14.23 -27.78 -6.23
CA VAL A 254 -13.76 -26.40 -6.49
C VAL A 254 -12.25 -26.31 -6.68
N SER A 255 -11.49 -27.24 -6.10
CA SER A 255 -10.03 -27.32 -6.24
C SER A 255 -9.63 -27.71 -7.66
N ASP A 256 -10.42 -28.55 -8.34
CA ASP A 256 -10.27 -28.87 -9.77
C ASP A 256 -10.37 -27.64 -10.67
N TYR A 257 -11.17 -26.64 -10.26
CA TYR A 257 -11.22 -25.35 -10.93
C TYR A 257 -10.11 -24.40 -10.48
N GLN A 258 -9.07 -24.85 -9.78
CA GLN A 258 -7.99 -23.99 -9.28
C GLN A 258 -8.52 -22.78 -8.50
N SER A 259 -9.54 -22.99 -7.66
CA SER A 259 -10.12 -21.93 -6.84
C SER A 259 -9.11 -21.49 -5.77
N ASP A 260 -9.09 -20.20 -5.47
CA ASP A 260 -8.25 -19.63 -4.42
C ASP A 260 -8.91 -19.70 -3.05
N PHE A 261 -10.23 -19.52 -3.05
CA PHE A 261 -11.06 -19.64 -1.86
C PHE A 261 -12.24 -20.58 -2.10
N ILE A 262 -12.68 -21.22 -1.02
CA ILE A 262 -14.01 -21.80 -0.91
C ILE A 262 -14.74 -21.22 0.31
N LEU A 263 -16.01 -20.85 0.14
CA LEU A 263 -16.88 -20.35 1.19
C LEU A 263 -18.02 -21.35 1.47
N PHE A 264 -18.08 -21.84 2.70
CA PHE A 264 -19.24 -22.58 3.22
C PHE A 264 -20.28 -21.65 3.86
N PRO A 265 -21.55 -22.07 3.95
CA PRO A 265 -22.60 -21.28 4.60
C PRO A 265 -22.55 -21.34 6.12
N GLU A 266 -23.25 -20.40 6.76
CA GLU A 266 -23.44 -20.35 8.20
C GLU A 266 -24.12 -21.64 8.70
N PHE A 267 -23.65 -22.19 9.82
CA PHE A 267 -24.19 -23.40 10.43
C PHE A 267 -24.35 -24.60 9.49
N PHE A 268 -23.44 -24.80 8.53
CA PHE A 268 -23.52 -25.94 7.59
C PHE A 268 -23.58 -27.31 8.31
N GLU A 269 -23.03 -27.41 9.53
CA GLU A 269 -23.04 -28.61 10.37
C GLU A 269 -24.34 -28.85 11.15
N ALA A 270 -25.31 -27.92 11.09
CA ALA A 270 -26.60 -28.02 11.79
C ALA A 270 -27.33 -29.37 11.64
N PRO A 271 -27.23 -30.11 10.51
CA PRO A 271 -27.81 -31.44 10.41
C PRO A 271 -27.37 -32.45 11.49
N LEU A 272 -26.16 -32.33 12.06
CA LEU A 272 -25.69 -33.20 13.14
C LEU A 272 -26.45 -32.96 14.46
N MET A 273 -27.17 -31.84 14.56
CA MET A 273 -28.01 -31.56 15.71
C MET A 273 -29.22 -32.52 15.83
N ALA A 274 -29.55 -33.24 14.76
CA ALA A 274 -30.71 -34.14 14.72
C ALA A 274 -30.68 -35.24 15.80
N ASP A 275 -29.50 -35.74 16.17
CA ASP A 275 -29.34 -36.73 17.23
C ASP A 275 -29.74 -36.19 18.62
N TYR A 276 -29.74 -34.85 18.75
CA TYR A 276 -30.02 -34.13 19.98
C TYR A 276 -31.42 -33.48 20.00
N ASN A 277 -32.30 -33.83 19.06
CA ASN A 277 -33.68 -33.30 18.99
C ASN A 277 -34.53 -33.61 20.24
N HIS A 278 -34.10 -34.56 21.07
CA HIS A 278 -34.74 -34.87 22.35
C HIS A 278 -34.39 -33.87 23.47
N LEU A 279 -33.40 -33.00 23.25
CA LEU A 279 -32.98 -31.93 24.15
C LEU A 279 -33.67 -30.61 23.79
N GLY A 280 -33.64 -29.65 24.72
CA GLY A 280 -34.00 -28.26 24.39
C GLY A 280 -32.94 -27.60 23.51
N GLU A 281 -33.35 -26.60 22.73
CA GLU A 281 -32.53 -25.91 21.71
C GLU A 281 -31.16 -25.46 22.25
N ALA A 282 -31.13 -24.80 23.41
CA ALA A 282 -29.91 -24.33 24.06
C ALA A 282 -28.92 -25.44 24.46
N ARG A 283 -29.39 -26.67 24.70
CA ARG A 283 -28.51 -27.82 24.98
C ARG A 283 -28.08 -28.50 23.69
N ALA A 284 -29.01 -28.70 22.75
CA ALA A 284 -28.73 -29.35 21.47
C ALA A 284 -27.62 -28.62 20.68
N ILE A 285 -27.63 -27.29 20.65
CA ILE A 285 -26.60 -26.49 19.99
C ILE A 285 -25.22 -26.59 20.67
N ARG A 286 -25.18 -26.87 21.98
CA ARG A 286 -23.93 -27.07 22.72
C ARG A 286 -23.34 -28.45 22.47
N GLU A 287 -24.18 -29.46 22.27
CA GLU A 287 -23.73 -30.77 21.79
C GLU A 287 -23.17 -30.64 20.37
N LEU A 288 -23.82 -29.87 19.49
CA LEU A 288 -23.29 -29.57 18.15
C LEU A 288 -21.91 -28.89 18.21
N ALA A 289 -21.72 -27.94 19.14
CA ALA A 289 -20.44 -27.26 19.34
C ALA A 289 -19.27 -28.20 19.72
N GLY A 290 -19.56 -29.44 20.14
CA GLY A 290 -18.56 -30.47 20.40
C GLY A 290 -17.84 -30.96 19.14
N TYR A 291 -18.43 -30.79 17.95
CA TYR A 291 -17.83 -31.22 16.68
C TYR A 291 -16.84 -30.20 16.09
N THR A 292 -16.91 -28.93 16.52
CA THR A 292 -16.24 -27.79 15.89
C THR A 292 -14.72 -27.91 15.83
N ASP A 293 -14.06 -28.40 16.88
CA ASP A 293 -12.59 -28.56 16.85
C ASP A 293 -12.17 -29.64 15.86
N VAL A 294 -12.89 -30.77 15.82
CA VAL A 294 -12.59 -31.87 14.91
C VAL A 294 -12.85 -31.45 13.47
N LEU A 295 -13.92 -30.70 13.20
CA LEU A 295 -14.19 -30.14 11.88
C LEU A 295 -13.14 -29.11 11.46
N ARG A 296 -12.71 -28.22 12.36
CA ARG A 296 -11.61 -27.29 12.08
C ARG A 296 -10.35 -28.04 11.65
N GLU A 297 -9.96 -29.10 12.37
CA GLU A 297 -8.78 -29.90 11.99
C GLU A 297 -8.95 -30.55 10.61
N LYS A 298 -10.16 -31.03 10.28
CA LYS A 298 -10.46 -31.54 8.93
C LYS A 298 -10.34 -30.45 7.86
N PHE A 299 -10.87 -29.25 8.10
CA PHE A 299 -10.72 -28.13 7.18
C PHE A 299 -9.26 -27.71 6.98
N ILE A 300 -8.43 -27.70 8.04
CA ILE A 300 -6.99 -27.43 7.91
C ILE A 300 -6.33 -28.49 7.02
N GLN A 301 -6.63 -29.78 7.25
CA GLN A 301 -6.12 -30.87 6.43
C GLN A 301 -6.53 -30.72 4.97
N PHE A 302 -7.79 -30.37 4.70
CA PHE A 302 -8.28 -30.16 3.35
C PHE A 302 -7.68 -28.91 2.69
N ALA A 303 -7.53 -27.80 3.42
CA ALA A 303 -6.93 -26.58 2.89
C ALA A 303 -5.51 -26.84 2.35
N VAL A 304 -4.70 -27.61 3.10
CA VAL A 304 -3.36 -28.02 2.68
C VAL A 304 -3.40 -29.03 1.54
N SER A 305 -4.20 -30.09 1.67
CA SER A 305 -4.20 -31.22 0.72
C SER A 305 -4.71 -30.81 -0.66
N TYR A 306 -5.74 -29.97 -0.70
CA TYR A 306 -6.34 -29.44 -1.93
C TYR A 306 -5.76 -28.07 -2.33
N ASN A 307 -4.77 -27.57 -1.59
CA ASN A 307 -4.06 -26.32 -1.84
C ASN A 307 -5.01 -25.13 -2.07
N VAL A 308 -5.98 -24.92 -1.16
CA VAL A 308 -7.04 -23.90 -1.26
C VAL A 308 -7.26 -23.22 0.09
N ASN A 309 -7.58 -21.92 0.11
CA ASN A 309 -8.00 -21.26 1.35
C ASN A 309 -9.49 -21.55 1.61
N ILE A 310 -9.84 -21.89 2.84
CA ILE A 310 -11.20 -22.28 3.22
C ILE A 310 -11.76 -21.29 4.24
N ILE A 311 -12.91 -20.70 3.91
CA ILE A 311 -13.79 -20.04 4.88
C ILE A 311 -14.85 -21.07 5.26
N THR A 312 -14.79 -21.59 6.49
CA THR A 312 -15.59 -22.75 6.94
C THR A 312 -17.09 -22.45 7.08
N GLY A 313 -17.55 -21.28 6.66
CA GLY A 313 -18.88 -20.80 7.00
C GLY A 313 -18.92 -20.43 8.46
N SER A 314 -19.85 -20.98 9.23
CA SER A 314 -19.79 -20.84 10.68
C SER A 314 -20.25 -22.08 11.44
N MET A 315 -19.79 -22.20 12.67
CA MET A 315 -20.05 -23.30 13.58
C MET A 315 -20.24 -22.76 15.01
N PRO A 316 -21.13 -23.33 15.84
CA PRO A 316 -21.19 -23.03 17.26
C PRO A 316 -19.89 -23.46 17.95
N LYS A 317 -19.36 -22.66 18.87
CA LYS A 317 -18.19 -23.02 19.67
C LYS A 317 -18.37 -22.61 21.11
N VAL A 318 -18.19 -23.55 22.03
CA VAL A 318 -17.99 -23.21 23.45
C VAL A 318 -16.51 -22.90 23.63
N GLU A 319 -16.22 -21.67 24.07
CA GLU A 319 -14.85 -21.19 24.33
C GLU A 319 -14.44 -21.43 25.79
N GLU A 320 -13.18 -21.13 26.12
CA GLU A 320 -12.60 -21.35 27.46
C GLU A 320 -13.34 -20.58 28.57
N ASP A 321 -14.03 -19.49 28.23
CA ASP A 321 -14.85 -18.71 29.15
C ASP A 321 -16.22 -19.35 29.46
N GLY A 322 -16.51 -20.50 28.83
CA GLY A 322 -17.77 -21.25 28.98
C GLY A 322 -18.93 -20.70 28.14
N HIS A 323 -18.76 -19.59 27.43
CA HIS A 323 -19.81 -19.02 26.60
C HIS A 323 -19.86 -19.68 25.22
N LEU A 324 -21.04 -19.62 24.60
CA LEU A 324 -21.28 -20.15 23.25
C LEU A 324 -21.18 -19.01 22.24
N TYR A 325 -20.38 -19.20 21.21
CA TYR A 325 -20.16 -18.25 20.13
C TYR A 325 -20.54 -18.84 18.78
N ASN A 326 -20.91 -18.00 17.83
CA ASN A 326 -20.99 -18.34 16.41
C ASN A 326 -19.65 -17.95 15.74
N VAL A 327 -18.90 -18.95 15.27
CA VAL A 327 -17.49 -18.78 14.88
C VAL A 327 -17.27 -19.22 13.44
N SER A 328 -16.58 -18.38 12.67
CA SER A 328 -16.06 -18.72 11.34
C SER A 328 -14.54 -18.91 11.43
N TYR A 329 -14.00 -19.88 10.69
CA TYR A 329 -12.57 -20.09 10.59
C TYR A 329 -12.10 -19.80 9.17
N LEU A 330 -10.96 -19.11 9.07
CA LEU A 330 -10.15 -19.04 7.86
C LEU A 330 -9.04 -20.09 8.02
N CYS A 331 -9.11 -21.17 7.25
CA CYS A 331 -8.06 -22.17 7.15
C CYS A 331 -7.27 -21.91 5.88
N ARG A 332 -5.98 -21.58 6.01
CA ARG A 332 -5.12 -21.27 4.86
C ARG A 332 -4.50 -22.52 4.30
N ARG A 333 -4.15 -22.47 3.01
CA ARG A 333 -3.48 -23.58 2.31
C ARG A 333 -2.05 -23.86 2.81
N ASP A 334 -1.49 -22.98 3.64
CA ASP A 334 -0.23 -23.20 4.35
C ASP A 334 -0.40 -23.95 5.70
N GLY A 335 -1.64 -24.28 6.07
CA GLY A 335 -1.99 -24.98 7.32
C GLY A 335 -2.20 -24.06 8.53
N THR A 336 -1.96 -22.76 8.40
CA THR A 336 -2.32 -21.80 9.44
C THR A 336 -3.82 -21.53 9.45
N TRP A 337 -4.36 -21.10 10.59
CA TRP A 337 -5.75 -20.72 10.67
C TRP A 337 -5.96 -19.55 11.63
N GLU A 338 -7.02 -18.80 11.39
CA GLU A 338 -7.53 -17.78 12.30
C GLU A 338 -9.05 -17.92 12.42
N LYS A 339 -9.63 -17.28 13.44
CA LYS A 339 -11.08 -17.30 13.69
C LYS A 339 -11.67 -15.90 13.77
N PHE A 340 -12.91 -15.79 13.32
CA PHE A 340 -13.78 -14.64 13.52
C PHE A 340 -15.00 -15.07 14.35
N GLN A 341 -15.31 -14.31 15.39
CA GLN A 341 -16.48 -14.51 16.22
C GLN A 341 -17.54 -13.47 15.83
N LYS A 342 -18.75 -13.93 15.49
CA LYS A 342 -19.89 -13.07 15.15
C LYS A 342 -20.08 -12.01 16.23
N ILE A 343 -20.15 -10.74 15.85
CA ILE A 343 -20.22 -9.63 16.81
C ILE A 343 -21.68 -9.36 17.19
N HIS A 344 -22.53 -9.20 16.18
CA HIS A 344 -23.95 -8.94 16.36
C HIS A 344 -24.72 -10.25 16.33
N ILE A 345 -25.03 -10.77 17.52
CA ILE A 345 -25.85 -11.97 17.68
C ILE A 345 -27.31 -11.66 17.38
N THR A 346 -27.89 -12.46 16.51
CA THR A 346 -29.30 -12.39 16.10
C THR A 346 -30.20 -12.67 17.31
N PRO A 347 -31.39 -12.03 17.43
CA PRO A 347 -32.28 -12.28 18.56
C PRO A 347 -32.57 -13.76 18.82
N SER A 348 -32.81 -14.56 17.77
CA SER A 348 -33.01 -16.02 17.90
C SER A 348 -31.80 -16.75 18.46
N GLU A 349 -30.59 -16.48 17.96
CA GLU A 349 -29.34 -17.08 18.48
C GLU A 349 -29.11 -16.75 19.95
N ARG A 350 -29.51 -15.55 20.39
CA ARG A 350 -29.42 -15.14 21.79
C ARG A 350 -30.47 -15.82 22.66
N ASP A 351 -31.73 -15.72 22.26
CA ASP A 351 -32.86 -16.09 23.10
C ASP A 351 -33.08 -17.61 23.12
N ALA A 352 -32.87 -18.30 21.99
CA ALA A 352 -33.06 -19.75 21.86
C ALA A 352 -31.80 -20.54 22.23
N TRP A 353 -30.61 -20.05 21.85
CA TRP A 353 -29.35 -20.80 22.00
C TRP A 353 -28.44 -20.27 23.10
N GLY A 354 -28.65 -19.03 23.56
CA GLY A 354 -27.78 -18.41 24.57
C GLY A 354 -26.40 -18.05 24.03
N MET A 355 -26.29 -17.71 22.74
CA MET A 355 -25.03 -17.25 22.14
C MET A 355 -24.68 -15.82 22.57
N VAL A 356 -23.39 -15.55 22.67
CA VAL A 356 -22.84 -14.21 22.97
C VAL A 356 -21.96 -13.73 21.81
N GLY A 357 -21.82 -12.41 21.70
CA GLY A 357 -21.09 -11.75 20.61
C GLY A 357 -19.60 -11.65 20.91
N GLY A 358 -18.78 -11.75 19.85
CA GLY A 358 -17.37 -11.41 19.88
C GLY A 358 -17.14 -9.90 20.00
N ASN A 359 -15.88 -9.51 20.18
CA ASN A 359 -15.48 -8.10 20.36
C ASN A 359 -14.25 -7.70 19.53
N LYS A 360 -13.85 -8.51 18.55
CA LYS A 360 -12.66 -8.27 17.71
C LYS A 360 -13.04 -8.03 16.26
N VAL A 361 -12.65 -6.86 15.75
CA VAL A 361 -12.79 -6.47 14.34
C VAL A 361 -11.40 -6.46 13.72
N LYS A 362 -11.07 -7.48 12.92
CA LYS A 362 -9.76 -7.63 12.28
C LYS A 362 -9.92 -8.18 10.86
N VAL A 363 -9.14 -7.66 9.91
CA VAL A 363 -8.91 -8.28 8.60
C VAL A 363 -7.86 -9.39 8.68
N PHE A 364 -7.91 -10.32 7.75
CA PHE A 364 -7.01 -11.47 7.68
C PHE A 364 -6.11 -11.37 6.45
N ASP A 365 -4.80 -11.51 6.64
CA ASP A 365 -3.84 -11.58 5.54
C ASP A 365 -3.89 -12.95 4.87
N THR A 366 -3.83 -13.00 3.54
CA THR A 366 -3.74 -14.23 2.75
C THR A 366 -2.78 -14.05 1.58
N ASP A 367 -2.41 -15.15 0.92
CA ASP A 367 -1.68 -15.15 -0.36
C ASP A 367 -2.46 -14.51 -1.51
N CYS A 368 -3.76 -14.25 -1.30
CA CYS A 368 -4.68 -13.63 -2.25
C CYS A 368 -5.14 -12.23 -1.80
N GLY A 369 -4.40 -11.58 -0.89
CA GLY A 369 -4.73 -10.26 -0.36
C GLY A 369 -5.44 -10.27 0.99
N LYS A 370 -5.84 -9.09 1.47
CA LYS A 370 -6.52 -8.93 2.77
C LYS A 370 -8.01 -9.25 2.64
N VAL A 371 -8.51 -10.14 3.50
CA VAL A 371 -9.91 -10.57 3.50
C VAL A 371 -10.61 -10.23 4.81
N GLY A 372 -11.88 -9.86 4.74
CA GLY A 372 -12.76 -9.70 5.90
C GLY A 372 -13.80 -10.82 5.94
N ILE A 373 -14.29 -11.14 7.14
CA ILE A 373 -15.36 -12.11 7.35
C ILE A 373 -16.43 -11.46 8.23
N LEU A 374 -17.67 -11.39 7.76
CA LEU A 374 -18.83 -10.95 8.55
C LEU A 374 -19.92 -12.01 8.49
N ILE A 375 -20.32 -12.56 9.63
CA ILE A 375 -21.28 -13.66 9.66
C ILE A 375 -22.70 -13.09 9.64
N CYS A 376 -23.41 -13.34 8.55
CA CYS A 376 -24.85 -13.10 8.42
C CYS A 376 -25.26 -11.70 8.90
N TYR A 377 -25.94 -11.62 10.05
CA TYR A 377 -26.45 -10.38 10.63
C TYR A 377 -25.38 -9.28 10.83
N ASP A 378 -24.10 -9.63 10.97
CA ASP A 378 -23.01 -8.65 11.07
C ASP A 378 -22.93 -7.71 9.86
N VAL A 379 -23.25 -8.20 8.66
CA VAL A 379 -23.13 -7.43 7.41
C VAL A 379 -24.15 -6.28 7.32
N GLU A 380 -25.24 -6.35 8.08
CA GLU A 380 -26.25 -5.30 8.14
C GLU A 380 -25.76 -4.04 8.89
N PHE A 381 -24.64 -4.14 9.59
CA PHE A 381 -24.02 -3.04 10.34
C PHE A 381 -22.84 -2.47 9.53
N PRO A 382 -23.07 -1.39 8.75
CA PRO A 382 -22.09 -0.93 7.75
C PRO A 382 -20.75 -0.49 8.36
N GLU A 383 -20.73 -0.14 9.64
CA GLU A 383 -19.51 0.28 10.34
C GLU A 383 -18.45 -0.84 10.37
N LEU A 384 -18.85 -2.11 10.44
CA LEU A 384 -17.89 -3.23 10.42
C LEU A 384 -17.18 -3.33 9.07
N ALA A 385 -17.94 -3.28 7.98
CA ALA A 385 -17.38 -3.29 6.63
C ALA A 385 -16.53 -2.04 6.35
N ARG A 386 -16.93 -0.87 6.88
CA ARG A 386 -16.15 0.37 6.79
C ARG A 386 -14.80 0.26 7.50
N ILE A 387 -14.78 -0.29 8.72
CA ILE A 387 -13.54 -0.53 9.47
C ILE A 387 -12.64 -1.51 8.71
N TYR A 388 -13.21 -2.56 8.11
CA TYR A 388 -12.42 -3.49 7.28
C TYR A 388 -11.84 -2.81 6.04
N ALA A 389 -12.60 -1.93 5.37
CA ALA A 389 -12.08 -1.13 4.26
C ALA A 389 -10.92 -0.22 4.69
N ASP A 390 -11.03 0.45 5.84
CA ASP A 390 -9.95 1.27 6.43
C ASP A 390 -8.70 0.43 6.78
N GLN A 391 -8.89 -0.87 7.09
CA GLN A 391 -7.81 -1.84 7.32
C GLN A 391 -7.24 -2.45 6.01
N GLY A 392 -7.71 -2.01 4.84
CA GLY A 392 -7.24 -2.45 3.54
C GLY A 392 -7.85 -3.76 3.05
N MET A 393 -9.03 -4.15 3.53
CA MET A 393 -9.78 -5.31 3.02
C MET A 393 -10.04 -5.17 1.51
N GLN A 394 -9.76 -6.25 0.77
CA GLN A 394 -9.98 -6.36 -0.67
C GLN A 394 -11.17 -7.29 -1.00
N ILE A 395 -11.42 -8.30 -0.17
CA ILE A 395 -12.54 -9.25 -0.32
C ILE A 395 -13.29 -9.37 1.00
N LEU A 396 -14.62 -9.30 0.94
CA LEU A 396 -15.49 -9.54 2.09
C LEU A 396 -16.26 -10.87 1.90
N PHE A 397 -16.05 -11.81 2.81
CA PHE A 397 -16.81 -13.06 2.87
C PHE A 397 -17.97 -12.93 3.85
N VAL A 398 -19.17 -13.29 3.39
CA VAL A 398 -20.40 -13.21 4.18
C VAL A 398 -21.07 -14.59 4.21
N PRO A 399 -20.66 -15.50 5.10
CA PRO A 399 -21.41 -16.73 5.31
C PRO A 399 -22.75 -16.40 6.00
N PHE A 400 -23.85 -16.93 5.47
CA PHE A 400 -25.17 -16.70 6.02
C PHE A 400 -26.06 -17.94 5.94
N LEU A 401 -27.06 -17.99 6.81
CA LEU A 401 -28.20 -18.90 6.78
C LEU A 401 -29.48 -18.09 6.90
N THR A 402 -30.31 -18.11 5.86
CA THR A 402 -31.62 -17.45 5.86
C THR A 402 -32.68 -18.38 5.29
N ASP A 403 -33.88 -18.31 5.84
CA ASP A 403 -35.04 -19.16 5.51
C ASP A 403 -36.10 -18.41 4.68
N THR A 404 -35.95 -17.11 4.51
CA THR A 404 -36.87 -16.24 3.77
C THR A 404 -36.14 -15.38 2.73
N GLN A 405 -36.85 -15.03 1.65
CA GLN A 405 -36.35 -14.10 0.63
C GLN A 405 -35.99 -12.72 1.21
N ASN A 406 -36.75 -12.26 2.20
CA ASN A 406 -36.46 -11.00 2.88
C ASN A 406 -35.17 -11.08 3.70
N GLY A 407 -34.91 -12.21 4.37
CA GLY A 407 -33.63 -12.47 5.03
C GLY A 407 -32.47 -12.42 4.04
N TYR A 408 -32.59 -13.11 2.90
CA TYR A 408 -31.56 -13.09 1.85
C TYR A 408 -31.26 -11.68 1.33
N ASN A 409 -32.29 -10.87 1.07
CA ASN A 409 -32.09 -9.50 0.56
C ASN A 409 -31.39 -8.57 1.55
N ARG A 410 -31.44 -8.85 2.86
CA ARG A 410 -30.78 -8.02 3.89
C ARG A 410 -29.28 -8.26 3.97
N VAL A 411 -28.83 -9.48 3.66
CA VAL A 411 -27.42 -9.87 3.72
C VAL A 411 -26.71 -9.77 2.37
N ARG A 412 -27.45 -9.41 1.31
CA ARG A 412 -26.91 -9.14 -0.02
C ARG A 412 -26.40 -7.70 -0.08
N LEU A 413 -25.07 -7.55 -0.20
CA LEU A 413 -24.38 -6.27 -0.39
C LEU A 413 -24.50 -5.73 -1.82
#